data_AF-A2BRE6-F1
#
_entry.id   AF-A2BRE6-F1
#
_cell.length_a   1.000
_cell.length_b   1.000
_cell.length_c   1.000
_cell.angle_alpha   90.00
_cell.angle_beta   90.00
_cell.angle_gamma   90.00
#
_symmetry.space_group_name_H-M   'P 1'
#
loop_
_entity.id
_entity.type
_entity.pdbx_description
1 polymer ?
#
loop_
_entity_poly.entity_id
_entity_poly.type
_entity_poly.pdbx_seq_one_letter_code
_entity_poly.pdbx_strand_id
1 'polypeptide(L)' 'MRFFLFLFLGIFVGLYLSWPGLLMPENWKCFNQIIAKSSEDKISLKAALEISPSYFLKAKNKKTTSKLRIVADACFR' A
#
# COMPACT_ATOMS: atom_id res chain seq x y z
N MET A 1 31.70 13.85 1.71
CA MET A 1 31.30 12.69 2.54
C MET A 1 30.16 13.05 3.52
N ARG A 2 30.33 14.02 4.43
CA ARG A 2 29.33 14.36 5.48
C ARG A 2 27.95 14.81 4.96
N PHE A 3 27.91 15.52 3.83
CA PHE A 3 26.66 16.03 3.24
C PHE A 3 25.75 14.92 2.70
N PHE A 4 26.33 13.86 2.14
CA PHE A 4 25.58 12.71 1.65
C PHE A 4 24.86 11.99 2.78
N LEU A 5 25.50 11.86 3.95
CA LEU A 5 24.87 11.23 5.12
C LEU A 5 23.60 11.97 5.55
N PHE A 6 23.63 13.31 5.57
CA PHE A 6 22.45 14.10 5.92
C PHE A 6 21.34 14.00 4.88
N LEU A 7 21.67 13.91 3.59
CA LEU A 7 20.68 13.69 2.54
C LEU A 7 19.98 12.33 2.70
N PHE A 8 20.75 11.25 2.92
CA PHE A 8 20.17 9.94 3.16
C PHE A 8 19.32 9.92 4.43
N LEU A 9 19.83 10.48 5.54
CA LEU A 9 19.11 10.50 6.81
C LEU A 9 17.79 11.30 6.68
N GLY A 10 17.80 12.42 5.98
CA GLY A 10 16.60 13.21 5.69
C GLY A 10 15.57 12.45 4.85
N ILE A 11 16.01 11.68 3.85
CA ILE A 11 15.13 10.84 3.03
C ILE A 11 14.48 9.74 3.88
N PHE A 12 15.26 9.04 4.72
CA PHE A 12 14.73 8.00 5.59
C PHE A 12 13.75 8.54 6.63
N VAL A 13 14.08 9.67 7.26
CA VAL A 13 13.17 10.33 8.23
C VAL A 13 11.90 10.81 7.55
N GLY A 14 12.00 11.38 6.34
CA GLY A 14 10.84 11.80 5.56
C GLY A 14 9.93 10.63 5.16
N LEU A 15 10.50 9.51 4.72
CA LEU A 15 9.77 8.27 4.44
C LEU A 15 9.11 7.69 5.69
N TYR A 16 9.82 7.68 6.82
CA TYR A 16 9.30 7.22 8.10
C TYR A 16 8.08 8.03 8.54
N LEU A 17 8.15 9.36 8.47
CA LEU A 17 7.05 10.24 8.88
C LEU A 17 5.87 10.22 7.90
N SER A 18 6.14 10.14 6.59
CA SER A 18 5.08 10.09 5.59
C SER A 18 4.41 8.71 5.52
N TRP A 19 5.12 7.65 5.89
CA TRP A 19 4.67 6.28 5.69
C TRP A 19 5.25 5.31 6.72
N PRO A 20 4.91 5.46 8.02
CA PRO A 20 5.46 4.61 9.08
C PRO A 20 5.09 3.14 8.87
N GLY A 21 3.93 2.90 8.23
CA GLY A 21 3.45 1.55 8.01
C GLY A 21 4.30 0.71 7.06
N LEU A 22 5.12 1.30 6.19
CA LEU A 22 6.04 0.55 5.31
C LEU A 22 7.11 -0.24 6.07
N LEU A 23 7.40 0.16 7.32
CA LEU A 23 8.38 -0.49 8.19
C LEU A 23 7.75 -1.53 9.12
N MET A 24 6.42 -1.59 9.19
CA MET A 24 5.72 -2.56 10.03
C MET A 24 5.49 -3.87 9.25
N PRO A 25 5.97 -5.03 9.73
CA PRO A 25 5.79 -6.30 9.05
C PRO A 25 4.31 -6.74 8.99
N GLU A 26 3.48 -6.29 9.94
CA GLU A 26 2.05 -6.59 9.96
C GLU A 26 1.30 -5.97 8.76
N ASN A 27 1.72 -4.78 8.34
CA ASN A 27 1.15 -4.08 7.19
C ASN A 27 1.54 -4.73 5.87
N TRP A 28 2.75 -5.27 5.80
CA TRP A 28 3.18 -6.13 4.69
C TRP A 28 2.39 -7.43 4.63
N LYS A 29 2.01 -8.00 5.78
CA LYS A 29 1.13 -9.17 5.85
C LYS A 29 -0.27 -8.84 5.34
N CYS A 30 -0.83 -7.68 5.69
CA CYS A 30 -2.09 -7.15 5.13
C CYS A 30 -2.02 -7.06 3.60
N PHE A 31 -0.98 -6.41 3.08
CA PHE A 31 -0.81 -6.21 1.64
C PHE A 31 -0.65 -7.54 0.88
N ASN A 32 0.21 -8.43 1.37
CA ASN A 32 0.46 -9.73 0.75
C ASN A 32 -0.76 -10.64 0.82
N GLN A 33 -1.57 -10.60 1.88
CA GLN A 33 -2.82 -11.37 1.94
C GLN A 33 -3.84 -10.89 0.90
N ILE A 34 -3.94 -9.58 0.66
CA ILE A 34 -4.84 -9.02 -0.35
C ILE A 34 -4.34 -9.35 -1.77
N ILE A 35 -3.03 -9.26 -2.02
CA ILE A 35 -2.45 -9.62 -3.33
C ILE A 35 -2.53 -11.12 -3.60
N ALA A 36 -2.18 -11.97 -2.63
CA ALA A 36 -2.23 -13.42 -2.79
C ALA A 36 -3.65 -13.91 -3.05
N LYS A 37 -4.64 -13.43 -2.28
CA LYS A 37 -6.06 -13.71 -2.53
C LYS A 37 -6.52 -13.22 -3.91
N SER A 38 -6.00 -12.08 -4.39
CA SER A 38 -6.32 -11.58 -5.72
C SER A 38 -5.65 -12.36 -6.87
N SER A 39 -4.60 -13.15 -6.59
CA SER A 39 -3.91 -13.97 -7.60
C SER A 39 -4.43 -15.39 -7.68
N GLU A 40 -4.78 -15.99 -6.54
CA GLU A 40 -5.32 -17.36 -6.48
C GLU A 40 -6.76 -17.40 -6.97
N ASP A 41 -7.59 -16.51 -6.42
CA ASP A 41 -8.89 -16.26 -7.00
C ASP A 41 -8.68 -15.27 -8.15
N LYS A 42 -8.91 -15.68 -9.39
CA LYS A 42 -9.08 -14.76 -10.55
C LYS A 42 -10.21 -13.72 -10.34
N ILE A 43 -10.76 -13.65 -9.14
CA ILE A 43 -11.63 -12.63 -8.63
C ILE A 43 -10.84 -11.31 -8.62
N SER A 44 -11.27 -10.39 -9.46
CA SER A 44 -10.60 -9.10 -9.59
C SER A 44 -10.44 -8.44 -8.22
N LEU A 45 -9.31 -7.77 -7.97
CA LEU A 45 -9.04 -6.90 -6.80
C LEU A 45 -10.26 -6.07 -6.34
N LYS A 46 -11.18 -5.78 -7.27
CA LYS A 46 -12.49 -5.20 -7.02
C LYS A 46 -13.28 -5.92 -5.92
N ALA A 47 -13.41 -7.25 -5.95
CA ALA A 47 -14.25 -7.97 -5.00
C ALA A 47 -13.59 -8.11 -3.62
N ALA A 48 -12.26 -8.26 -3.56
CA ALA A 48 -11.50 -8.22 -2.30
C ALA A 48 -11.57 -6.84 -1.62
N LEU A 49 -11.68 -5.76 -2.41
CA LEU A 49 -11.92 -4.39 -1.93
C LEU A 49 -13.41 -4.07 -1.70
N GLU A 50 -14.34 -4.88 -2.23
CA GLU A 50 -15.80 -4.78 -2.04
C GLU A 50 -16.19 -5.31 -0.65
N ILE A 51 -15.40 -6.24 -0.09
CA ILE A 51 -15.48 -6.69 1.31
C ILE A 51 -14.95 -5.64 2.32
N SER A 52 -14.13 -4.67 1.87
CA SER A 52 -13.63 -3.57 2.71
C SER A 52 -14.37 -2.26 2.34
N PRO A 53 -15.44 -1.90 3.07
CA PRO A 53 -16.49 -0.98 2.61
C PRO A 53 -16.04 0.45 2.27
N SER A 54 -14.88 0.90 2.76
CA SER A 54 -14.36 2.25 2.54
C SER A 54 -13.68 2.46 1.18
N TYR A 55 -13.17 1.40 0.54
CA TYR A 55 -12.37 1.53 -0.69
C TYR A 55 -13.19 1.38 -1.98
N PHE A 56 -14.39 0.81 -1.87
CA PHE A 56 -15.28 0.54 -3.00
C PHE A 56 -15.78 1.82 -3.70
N LEU A 57 -16.09 2.88 -2.94
CA LEU A 57 -16.63 4.14 -3.46
C LEU A 57 -15.64 4.91 -4.37
N LYS A 58 -14.34 4.60 -4.32
CA LYS A 58 -13.28 5.33 -5.06
C LYS A 58 -12.72 4.56 -6.27
N ALA A 59 -13.06 3.27 -6.42
CA ALA A 59 -12.38 2.35 -7.35
C ALA A 59 -13.14 2.08 -8.67
N LYS A 60 -14.36 2.61 -8.86
CA LYS A 60 -15.27 2.25 -9.95
C LYS A 60 -14.72 2.48 -11.38
N ASN A 61 -13.69 3.32 -11.55
CA ASN A 61 -13.11 3.62 -12.87
C ASN A 61 -11.62 4.04 -12.80
N LYS A 62 -10.75 3.20 -12.24
CA LYS A 62 -9.29 3.49 -12.23
C LYS A 62 -8.42 2.32 -12.70
N LYS A 63 -7.36 2.67 -13.44
CA LYS A 63 -6.30 1.76 -13.95
C LYS A 63 -5.67 0.93 -12.83
N THR A 64 -5.09 -0.23 -13.16
CA THR A 64 -4.51 -1.22 -12.25
C THR A 64 -3.52 -0.61 -11.23
N THR A 65 -2.74 0.39 -11.65
CA THR A 65 -1.81 1.15 -10.78
C THR A 65 -2.51 1.92 -9.67
N SER A 66 -3.72 2.42 -9.93
CA SER A 66 -4.50 3.14 -8.92
C SER A 66 -5.13 2.18 -7.91
N LYS A 67 -5.44 0.94 -8.31
CA LYS A 67 -5.93 -0.09 -7.38
C LYS A 67 -4.82 -0.49 -6.42
N LEU A 68 -3.61 -0.71 -6.93
CA LEU A 68 -2.43 -0.99 -6.10
C LEU A 68 -2.15 0.15 -5.12
N ARG A 69 -2.26 1.40 -5.57
CA ARG A 69 -2.11 2.58 -4.70
C ARG A 69 -3.17 2.63 -3.60
N ILE A 70 -4.41 2.25 -3.88
CA ILE A 70 -5.49 2.21 -2.88
C ILE A 70 -5.22 1.12 -1.83
N VAL A 71 -4.81 -0.08 -2.25
CA VAL A 71 -4.45 -1.17 -1.33
C VAL A 71 -3.22 -0.81 -0.50
N ALA A 72 -2.22 -0.18 -1.11
CA ALA A 72 -1.04 0.27 -0.41
C ALA A 72 -1.37 1.36 0.61
N ASP A 73 -2.17 2.36 0.25
CA ASP A 73 -2.67 3.37 1.18
C ASP A 73 -3.47 2.69 2.31
N ALA A 74 -4.30 1.69 2.01
CA ALA A 74 -5.10 0.99 3.02
C ALA A 74 -4.31 0.20 4.05
N CYS A 75 -3.25 -0.50 3.63
CA CYS A 75 -2.48 -1.37 4.53
C CYS A 75 -1.32 -0.63 5.20
N PHE A 76 -0.78 0.43 4.59
CA PHE A 76 0.44 1.06 5.08
C PHE A 76 0.21 2.47 5.65
N ARG A 77 -0.94 3.12 5.41
CA ARG A 77 -1.27 4.45 5.96
C ARG A 77 -2.17 4.32 7.18
#